data_AF-A0A3D9BQH2-F1
#
_entry.id   AF-A0A3D9BQH2-F1
#
_cell.length_a   1.000
_cell.length_b   1.000
_cell.length_c   1.000
_cell.angle_alpha   90.00
_cell.angle_beta   90.00
_cell.angle_gamma   90.00
#
_symmetry.space_group_name_H-M   'P 1'
#
loop_
_entity.id
_entity.type
_entity.pdbx_description
1 polymer ?
#
loop_
_entity_poly.entity_id
_entity_poly.type
_entity_poly.pdbx_seq_one_letter_code
_entity_poly.pdbx_strand_id
1 'polypeptide(L)'
;MLRRLHHEQPESFAFTAENLEWAKAQISKYPEGRQASAIIPLLWRAQEQEGWLTRPAIEYVADMLGLAHIRALEVATFYFMFQLAPVGSVAHVQVCGTTSCMICGAEDLMAVCKEKIAKEPHQLSADGKFSWEEVECLGACANAPMAQIGKDYYEDLTAERLSEILDAFAAGEVPTPGPQTGRYASEPAGGPTALTAHAEGRPAHNASVELALEMGDTIKRIDGSEVPLRTPWRDLSRAPGEAEPDPKGPVLAEAQPTDGTGIDKREAPVQGRGKPSTGDPAPAPEHATAPEVEPAAVAPGTAPERLEAPRGGAADDLQRIEGIDAALAEGLAALGIHHFDQIAGWGAEEIAWIEYHLEDAEGRVARDAWVEQARLLAEGGETAPDGRARRGDVDKKT
;
A
#
# COMPACT_ATOMS: atom_id res chain seq x y z
N MET A 1 1.74 -2.65 14.14
CA MET A 1 2.18 -4.04 13.87
C MET A 1 2.92 -4.01 12.54
N LEU A 2 4.17 -4.50 12.47
CA LEU A 2 4.92 -4.56 11.22
C LEU A 2 4.40 -5.76 10.40
N ARG A 3 3.85 -5.51 9.21
CA ARG A 3 3.40 -6.57 8.30
C ARG A 3 4.63 -7.22 7.67
N ARG A 4 4.71 -8.55 7.74
CA ARG A 4 5.84 -9.34 7.25
C ARG A 4 5.33 -10.40 6.29
N LEU A 5 6.17 -10.77 5.34
CA LEU A 5 5.93 -11.94 4.49
C LEU A 5 5.86 -13.20 5.36
N HIS A 6 4.99 -14.11 4.97
CA HIS A 6 4.97 -15.45 5.56
C HIS A 6 6.32 -16.14 5.36
N HIS A 7 6.75 -16.90 6.38
CA HIS A 7 8.06 -17.54 6.40
C HIS A 7 8.15 -18.71 5.40
N GLU A 8 7.03 -19.41 5.17
CA GLU A 8 6.91 -20.39 4.10
C GLU A 8 6.42 -19.68 2.83
N GLN A 9 7.19 -19.79 1.76
CA GLN A 9 6.92 -19.22 0.44
C GLN A 9 7.00 -20.34 -0.60
N PRO A 10 6.21 -20.27 -1.69
CA PRO A 10 6.42 -21.17 -2.82
C PRO A 10 7.78 -20.91 -3.48
N GLU A 11 8.29 -21.88 -4.23
CA GLU A 11 9.59 -21.76 -4.92
C GLU A 11 9.56 -20.76 -6.07
N SER A 12 8.41 -20.60 -6.72
CA SER A 12 8.27 -19.78 -7.93
C SER A 12 6.84 -19.30 -8.14
N PHE A 13 6.69 -18.22 -8.91
CA PHE A 13 5.40 -17.74 -9.41
C PHE A 13 5.48 -17.49 -10.92
N ALA A 14 4.37 -17.75 -11.60
CA ALA A 14 4.12 -17.26 -12.95
C ALA A 14 2.62 -17.01 -13.13
N PHE A 15 2.26 -15.96 -13.86
CA PHE A 15 0.87 -15.79 -14.29
C PHE A 15 0.43 -16.93 -15.21
N THR A 16 -0.86 -17.30 -15.15
CA THR A 16 -1.51 -18.06 -16.23
C THR A 16 -1.39 -17.30 -17.56
N ALA A 17 -1.58 -17.99 -18.68
CA ALA A 17 -1.49 -17.34 -20.00
C ALA A 17 -2.49 -16.18 -20.12
N GLU A 18 -3.70 -16.37 -19.62
CA GLU A 18 -4.79 -15.39 -19.60
C GLU A 18 -4.46 -14.22 -18.69
N ASN A 19 -3.93 -14.47 -17.48
CA ASN A 19 -3.52 -13.41 -16.57
C ASN A 19 -2.29 -12.66 -17.05
N LEU A 20 -1.37 -13.30 -17.80
CA LEU A 20 -0.22 -12.64 -18.40
C LEU A 20 -0.65 -11.70 -19.52
N GLU A 21 -1.59 -12.12 -20.37
CA GLU A 21 -2.15 -11.24 -21.39
C GLU A 21 -2.95 -10.08 -20.77
N TRP A 22 -3.71 -10.35 -19.70
CA TRP A 22 -4.37 -9.31 -18.92
C TRP A 22 -3.36 -8.34 -18.29
N ALA A 23 -2.25 -8.83 -17.75
CA ALA A 23 -1.20 -8.03 -17.13
C ALA A 23 -0.57 -7.06 -18.14
N LYS A 24 -0.16 -7.57 -19.31
CA LYS A 24 0.35 -6.75 -20.42
C LYS A 24 -0.68 -5.72 -20.88
N ALA A 25 -1.96 -6.09 -20.89
CA ALA A 25 -3.07 -5.20 -21.20
C ALA A 25 -3.22 -4.07 -20.16
N GLN A 26 -3.11 -4.37 -18.88
CA GLN A 26 -3.16 -3.35 -17.82
C GLN A 26 -1.98 -2.39 -17.89
N ILE A 27 -0.77 -2.88 -18.16
CA ILE A 27 0.43 -2.04 -18.25
C ILE A 27 0.24 -0.95 -19.31
N SER A 28 -0.41 -1.26 -20.43
CA SER A 28 -0.64 -0.28 -21.50
C SER A 28 -1.68 0.79 -21.16
N LYS A 29 -2.35 0.74 -20.00
CA LYS A 29 -3.17 1.87 -19.52
C LYS A 29 -2.33 3.09 -19.23
N TYR A 30 -1.06 2.86 -18.88
CA TYR A 30 -0.18 3.90 -18.39
C TYR A 30 0.74 4.39 -19.53
N PRO A 31 1.07 5.69 -19.56
CA PRO A 31 2.00 6.24 -20.54
C PRO A 31 3.36 5.53 -20.51
N GLU A 32 4.09 5.61 -21.62
CA GLU A 32 5.47 5.16 -21.69
C GLU A 32 6.34 5.85 -20.62
N GLY A 33 7.18 5.08 -19.95
CA GLY A 33 7.97 5.51 -18.79
C GLY A 33 7.19 5.59 -17.47
N ARG A 34 5.88 5.32 -17.46
CA ARG A 34 5.00 5.35 -16.26
C ARG A 34 4.36 4.00 -15.95
N GLN A 35 4.86 2.92 -16.54
CA GLN A 35 4.36 1.55 -16.38
C GLN A 35 4.35 1.08 -14.92
N ALA A 36 5.25 1.60 -14.07
CA ALA A 36 5.28 1.36 -12.63
C ALA A 36 3.92 1.54 -11.93
N SER A 37 3.06 2.40 -12.48
CA SER A 37 1.71 2.68 -11.96
C SER A 37 0.77 1.47 -12.04
N ALA A 38 1.11 0.44 -12.84
CA ALA A 38 0.38 -0.81 -12.94
C ALA A 38 0.62 -1.76 -11.76
N ILE A 39 1.50 -1.41 -10.81
CA ILE A 39 1.91 -2.34 -9.75
C ILE A 39 0.75 -2.84 -8.88
N ILE A 40 -0.14 -1.95 -8.44
CA ILE A 40 -1.28 -2.34 -7.59
C ILE A 40 -2.19 -3.36 -8.27
N PRO A 41 -2.73 -3.12 -9.49
CA PRO A 41 -3.60 -4.09 -10.13
C PRO A 41 -2.89 -5.40 -10.49
N LEU A 42 -1.58 -5.36 -10.80
CA LEU A 42 -0.80 -6.57 -11.08
C LEU A 42 -0.56 -7.43 -9.84
N LEU A 43 -0.18 -6.83 -8.72
CA LEU A 43 -0.03 -7.53 -7.44
C LEU A 43 -1.40 -8.10 -6.99
N TRP A 44 -2.48 -7.34 -7.15
CA TRP A 44 -3.82 -7.82 -6.83
C TRP A 44 -4.20 -9.04 -7.66
N ARG A 45 -3.89 -9.00 -8.97
CA ARG A 45 -4.13 -10.14 -9.86
C ARG A 45 -3.31 -11.37 -9.48
N ALA A 46 -2.06 -11.19 -9.09
CA ALA A 46 -1.21 -12.29 -8.65
C ALA A 46 -1.73 -12.92 -7.35
N GLN A 47 -2.15 -12.08 -6.40
CA GLN A 47 -2.82 -12.52 -5.17
C GLN A 47 -4.09 -13.33 -5.47
N GLU A 48 -4.95 -12.85 -6.36
CA GLU A 48 -6.19 -13.55 -6.72
C GLU A 48 -5.95 -14.92 -7.36
N GLN A 49 -4.84 -15.07 -8.10
CA GLN A 49 -4.45 -16.34 -8.70
C GLN A 49 -4.00 -17.38 -7.65
N GLU A 50 -3.21 -16.96 -6.65
CA GLU A 50 -2.65 -17.88 -5.64
C GLU A 50 -3.49 -17.97 -4.35
N GLY A 51 -4.35 -17.00 -4.10
CA GLY A 51 -5.13 -16.77 -2.87
C GLY A 51 -4.49 -15.76 -1.91
N TRP A 52 -3.19 -15.50 -2.01
CA TRP A 52 -2.45 -14.52 -1.21
C TRP A 52 -1.22 -14.03 -1.99
N LEU A 53 -0.62 -12.91 -1.58
CA LEU A 53 0.49 -12.30 -2.29
C LEU A 53 1.84 -12.84 -1.80
N THR A 54 2.42 -13.75 -2.60
CA THR A 54 3.69 -14.41 -2.29
C THR A 54 4.91 -13.57 -2.67
N ARG A 55 6.06 -13.86 -2.06
CA ARG A 55 7.33 -13.20 -2.40
C ARG A 55 7.71 -13.39 -3.88
N PRO A 56 7.67 -14.62 -4.45
CA PRO A 56 7.96 -14.79 -5.87
C PRO A 56 7.00 -14.02 -6.77
N ALA A 57 5.71 -13.88 -6.39
CA ALA A 57 4.76 -13.06 -7.14
C ALA A 57 5.11 -11.57 -7.13
N ILE A 58 5.54 -11.04 -5.99
CA ILE A 58 5.99 -9.64 -5.85
C ILE A 58 7.22 -9.38 -6.73
N GLU A 59 8.23 -10.26 -6.64
CA GLU A 59 9.47 -10.14 -7.42
C GLU A 59 9.20 -10.28 -8.93
N TYR A 60 8.34 -11.22 -9.33
CA TYR A 60 7.93 -11.39 -10.73
C TYR A 60 7.25 -10.14 -11.30
N VAL A 61 6.33 -9.52 -10.54
CA VAL A 61 5.66 -8.28 -10.96
C VAL A 61 6.65 -7.11 -10.99
N ALA A 62 7.60 -7.05 -10.06
CA ALA A 62 8.65 -6.04 -10.06
C ALA A 62 9.52 -6.14 -11.33
N ASP A 63 9.98 -7.35 -11.67
CA ASP A 63 10.77 -7.63 -12.87
C ASP A 63 9.99 -7.27 -14.14
N MET A 64 8.71 -7.64 -14.21
CA MET A 64 7.83 -7.29 -15.34
C MET A 64 7.72 -5.78 -15.58
N LEU A 65 7.79 -4.98 -14.50
CA LEU A 65 7.70 -3.52 -14.56
C LEU A 65 9.06 -2.82 -14.61
N GLY A 66 10.16 -3.56 -14.56
CA GLY A 66 11.51 -2.98 -14.46
C GLY A 66 11.75 -2.22 -13.15
N LEU A 67 11.16 -2.67 -12.05
CA LEU A 67 11.27 -2.07 -10.72
C LEU A 67 12.25 -2.85 -9.85
N ALA A 68 13.00 -2.12 -8.99
CA ALA A 68 13.73 -2.76 -7.90
C ALA A 68 12.74 -3.49 -6.97
N HIS A 69 13.06 -4.73 -6.57
CA HIS A 69 12.18 -5.57 -5.76
C HIS A 69 11.70 -4.89 -4.47
N ILE A 70 12.57 -4.08 -3.84
CA ILE A 70 12.23 -3.33 -2.63
C ILE A 70 11.04 -2.38 -2.85
N ARG A 71 10.89 -1.76 -4.02
CA ARG A 71 9.74 -0.88 -4.30
C ARG A 71 8.43 -1.66 -4.35
N ALA A 72 8.46 -2.88 -4.88
CA ALA A 72 7.29 -3.75 -4.90
C ALA A 72 6.95 -4.29 -3.51
N LEU A 73 7.96 -4.59 -2.69
CA LEU A 73 7.79 -4.97 -1.28
C LEU A 73 7.22 -3.83 -0.44
N GLU A 74 7.65 -2.58 -0.67
CA GLU A 74 7.05 -1.42 -0.02
C GLU A 74 5.56 -1.29 -0.32
N VAL A 75 5.17 -1.41 -1.59
CA VAL A 75 3.75 -1.39 -1.99
C VAL A 75 2.98 -2.53 -1.33
N ALA A 76 3.51 -3.76 -1.41
CA ALA A 76 2.86 -4.95 -0.86
C ALA A 76 2.65 -4.87 0.66
N THR A 77 3.62 -4.32 1.38
CA THR A 77 3.55 -4.18 2.85
C THR A 77 2.74 -2.98 3.30
N PHE A 78 2.70 -1.90 2.50
CA PHE A 78 1.94 -0.69 2.81
C PHE A 78 0.42 -0.87 2.69
N TYR A 79 -0.07 -1.51 1.62
CA TYR A 79 -1.51 -1.66 1.41
C TYR A 79 -2.06 -2.93 2.09
N PHE A 80 -3.00 -2.75 3.02
CA PHE A 80 -3.64 -3.83 3.80
C PHE A 80 -4.45 -4.81 2.93
N MET A 81 -4.86 -4.36 1.74
CA MET A 81 -5.48 -5.18 0.70
C MET A 81 -4.65 -6.40 0.28
N PHE A 82 -3.31 -6.31 0.35
CA PHE A 82 -2.43 -7.41 -0.04
C PHE A 82 -2.17 -8.37 1.10
N GLN A 83 -2.66 -9.60 1.01
CA GLN A 83 -2.51 -10.63 2.02
C GLN A 83 -1.12 -11.25 1.95
N LEU A 84 -0.25 -10.95 2.92
CA LEU A 84 1.15 -11.42 2.95
C LEU A 84 1.34 -12.78 3.63
N ALA A 85 0.23 -13.45 3.93
CA ALA A 85 0.18 -14.81 4.47
C ALA A 85 -1.02 -15.58 3.88
N PRO A 86 -0.99 -16.92 3.92
CA PRO A 86 -2.10 -17.73 3.45
C PRO A 86 -3.42 -17.37 4.14
N VAL A 87 -4.47 -17.21 3.34
CA VAL A 87 -5.86 -17.01 3.79
C VAL A 87 -6.72 -18.22 3.45
N GLY A 88 -7.93 -18.29 4.03
CA GLY A 88 -8.84 -19.42 3.88
C GLY A 88 -9.11 -19.76 2.40
N SER A 89 -9.08 -21.05 2.08
CA SER A 89 -9.25 -21.50 0.69
C SER A 89 -10.65 -21.28 0.12
N VAL A 90 -11.65 -21.13 1.00
CA VAL A 90 -13.05 -20.86 0.64
C VAL A 90 -13.36 -19.37 0.81
N ALA A 91 -13.02 -18.80 1.97
CA ALA A 91 -13.32 -17.39 2.22
C ALA A 91 -12.34 -16.75 3.21
N HIS A 92 -11.99 -15.51 2.92
CA HIS A 92 -11.38 -14.59 3.87
C HIS A 92 -12.42 -13.54 4.28
N VAL A 93 -12.73 -13.50 5.58
CA VAL A 93 -13.80 -12.66 6.16
C VAL A 93 -13.20 -11.41 6.78
N GLN A 94 -13.51 -10.25 6.22
CA GLN A 94 -13.02 -8.95 6.66
C GLN A 94 -14.17 -8.16 7.30
N VAL A 95 -14.21 -8.12 8.63
CA VAL A 95 -15.29 -7.47 9.39
C VAL A 95 -14.93 -6.01 9.65
N CYS A 96 -15.79 -5.06 9.26
CA CYS A 96 -15.57 -3.65 9.56
C CYS A 96 -15.72 -3.38 11.07
N GLY A 97 -14.64 -2.95 11.72
CA GLY A 97 -14.60 -2.62 13.15
C GLY A 97 -14.82 -1.15 13.49
N THR A 98 -14.92 -0.27 12.49
CA THR A 98 -15.00 1.18 12.74
C THR A 98 -16.31 1.62 13.39
N THR A 99 -16.33 2.82 13.96
CA THR A 99 -17.39 3.37 14.82
C THR A 99 -18.82 3.09 14.33
N SER A 100 -19.12 3.30 13.04
CA SER A 100 -20.47 3.07 12.51
C SER A 100 -20.89 1.60 12.57
N CYS A 101 -19.98 0.67 12.26
CA CYS A 101 -20.27 -0.77 12.41
C CYS A 101 -20.21 -1.20 13.88
N MET A 102 -19.28 -0.65 14.67
CA MET A 102 -19.17 -0.89 16.11
C MET A 102 -20.48 -0.62 16.85
N ILE A 103 -21.08 0.57 16.66
CA ILE A 103 -22.36 0.91 17.31
C ILE A 103 -23.56 0.11 16.79
N CYS A 104 -23.42 -0.54 15.64
CA CYS A 104 -24.44 -1.39 15.02
C CYS A 104 -24.23 -2.88 15.29
N GLY A 105 -23.26 -3.26 16.15
CA GLY A 105 -23.06 -4.66 16.57
C GLY A 105 -21.94 -5.42 15.85
N ALA A 106 -20.93 -4.73 15.28
CA ALA A 106 -19.80 -5.41 14.66
C ALA A 106 -19.03 -6.36 15.61
N GLU A 107 -19.00 -6.06 16.91
CA GLU A 107 -18.36 -6.94 17.89
C GLU A 107 -19.05 -8.32 17.98
N ASP A 108 -20.37 -8.37 17.78
CA ASP A 108 -21.11 -9.63 17.72
C ASP A 108 -20.74 -10.43 16.47
N LEU A 109 -20.49 -9.76 15.33
CA LEU A 109 -19.99 -10.40 14.12
C LEU A 109 -18.57 -10.97 14.33
N MET A 110 -17.70 -10.23 15.02
CA MET A 110 -16.37 -10.73 15.38
C MET A 110 -16.45 -11.91 16.34
N ALA A 111 -17.43 -11.95 17.26
CA ALA A 111 -17.64 -13.09 18.14
C ALA A 111 -17.98 -14.37 17.34
N VAL A 112 -18.82 -14.26 16.31
CA VAL A 112 -19.11 -15.38 15.38
C VAL A 112 -17.84 -15.83 14.66
N CYS A 113 -17.02 -14.90 14.17
CA CYS A 113 -15.75 -15.25 13.51
C CYS A 113 -14.79 -15.97 14.47
N LYS A 114 -14.71 -15.53 15.73
CA LYS A 114 -13.88 -16.16 16.78
C LYS A 114 -14.33 -17.59 17.09
N GLU A 115 -15.64 -17.83 17.09
CA GLU A 115 -16.23 -19.13 17.37
C GLU A 115 -16.09 -20.10 16.19
N LYS A 116 -16.42 -19.65 14.98
CA LYS A 116 -16.52 -20.52 13.79
C LYS A 116 -15.22 -20.66 12.98
N ILE A 117 -14.34 -19.66 13.03
CA ILE A 117 -13.14 -19.63 12.18
C ILE A 117 -11.90 -19.86 13.02
N ALA A 118 -11.49 -18.87 13.82
CA ALA A 118 -10.31 -18.97 14.67
C ALA A 118 -10.37 -17.93 15.80
N LYS A 119 -9.83 -18.23 16.98
CA LYS A 119 -9.89 -17.31 18.12
C LYS A 119 -9.20 -15.96 17.87
N GLU A 120 -8.07 -15.99 17.17
CA GLU A 120 -7.29 -14.79 16.84
C GLU A 120 -7.45 -14.45 15.35
N PRO A 121 -7.45 -13.15 14.99
CA PRO A 121 -7.48 -12.73 13.59
C PRO A 121 -6.22 -13.17 12.83
N HIS A 122 -6.34 -13.22 11.50
CA HIS A 122 -5.33 -13.68 10.54
C HIS A 122 -4.89 -15.15 10.71
N GLN A 123 -5.62 -15.95 11.50
CA GLN A 123 -5.40 -17.39 11.59
C GLN A 123 -6.37 -18.13 10.67
N LEU A 124 -5.89 -19.23 10.10
CA LEU A 124 -6.71 -20.18 9.38
C LEU A 124 -7.56 -20.99 10.36
N SER A 125 -8.78 -21.33 9.94
CA SER A 125 -9.59 -22.37 10.57
C SER A 125 -8.88 -23.72 10.53
N ALA A 126 -9.27 -24.63 11.43
CA ALA A 126 -8.65 -25.95 11.55
C ALA A 126 -8.67 -26.77 10.26
N ASP A 127 -9.65 -26.55 9.39
CA ASP A 127 -9.79 -27.20 8.08
C ASP A 127 -9.16 -26.39 6.91
N GLY A 128 -8.55 -25.24 7.20
CA GLY A 128 -7.92 -24.35 6.22
C GLY A 128 -8.89 -23.58 5.30
N LYS A 129 -10.21 -23.72 5.49
CA LYS A 129 -11.20 -23.12 4.57
C LYS A 129 -11.45 -21.64 4.82
N PHE A 130 -11.34 -21.19 6.06
CA PHE A 130 -11.69 -19.83 6.45
C PHE A 130 -10.52 -19.14 7.13
N SER A 131 -10.45 -17.83 6.99
CA SER A 131 -9.69 -16.95 7.88
C SER A 131 -10.47 -15.66 8.07
N TRP A 132 -10.18 -14.91 9.12
CA TRP A 132 -10.86 -13.64 9.37
C TRP A 132 -9.91 -12.57 9.88
N GLU A 133 -10.27 -11.32 9.66
CA GLU A 133 -9.61 -10.15 10.25
C GLU A 133 -10.63 -9.05 10.54
N GLU A 134 -10.30 -8.21 11.51
CA GLU A 134 -10.94 -6.91 11.67
C GLU A 134 -10.27 -5.93 10.70
N VAL A 135 -11.09 -5.18 9.97
CA VAL A 135 -10.63 -4.14 9.05
C VAL A 135 -11.25 -2.79 9.40
N GLU A 136 -10.65 -1.76 8.84
CA GLU A 136 -11.15 -0.40 8.92
C GLU A 136 -12.41 -0.20 8.05
N CYS A 137 -12.80 1.05 7.83
CA CYS A 137 -14.01 1.40 7.10
C CYS A 137 -14.01 0.85 5.66
N LEU A 138 -14.99 -0.01 5.35
CA LEU A 138 -15.24 -0.56 4.01
C LEU A 138 -16.19 0.31 3.16
N GLY A 139 -16.64 1.45 3.68
CA GLY A 139 -17.45 2.42 2.91
C GLY A 139 -18.94 2.09 2.76
N ALA A 140 -19.45 1.04 3.42
CA ALA A 140 -20.86 0.65 3.39
C ALA A 140 -21.63 1.08 4.68
N CYS A 141 -21.36 2.29 5.18
CA CYS A 141 -21.83 2.72 6.51
C CYS A 141 -23.36 2.81 6.65
N ALA A 142 -24.08 3.06 5.55
CA ALA A 142 -25.55 3.09 5.57
C ALA A 142 -26.17 1.70 5.77
N ASN A 143 -25.40 0.65 5.50
CA ASN A 143 -25.76 -0.75 5.60
C ASN A 143 -24.96 -1.47 6.71
N ALA A 144 -24.56 -0.73 7.75
CA ALA A 144 -23.88 -1.29 8.90
C ALA A 144 -24.81 -2.19 9.74
N PRO A 145 -24.28 -3.23 10.40
CA PRO A 145 -22.90 -3.70 10.34
C PRO A 145 -22.67 -4.60 9.10
N MET A 146 -21.43 -4.69 8.64
CA MET A 146 -21.11 -5.40 7.39
C MET A 146 -19.74 -6.07 7.42
N ALA A 147 -19.56 -7.03 6.52
CA ALA A 147 -18.30 -7.70 6.26
C ALA A 147 -18.07 -7.81 4.76
N GLN A 148 -16.82 -7.71 4.35
CA GLN A 148 -16.39 -8.14 3.02
C GLN A 148 -15.98 -9.61 3.11
N ILE A 149 -16.53 -10.45 2.23
CA ILE A 149 -16.15 -11.86 2.16
C ILE A 149 -15.73 -12.14 0.72
N GLY A 150 -14.44 -12.40 0.52
CA GLY A 150 -13.85 -12.40 -0.82
C GLY A 150 -13.96 -11.01 -1.47
N LYS A 151 -14.67 -10.92 -2.60
CA LYS A 151 -14.81 -9.68 -3.39
C LYS A 151 -16.06 -8.88 -3.06
N ASP A 152 -16.99 -9.49 -2.33
CA ASP A 152 -18.34 -8.98 -2.18
C ASP A 152 -18.63 -8.50 -0.77
N TYR A 153 -19.56 -7.54 -0.68
CA TYR A 153 -20.05 -7.03 0.59
C TYR A 153 -21.28 -7.80 1.03
N TYR A 154 -21.31 -8.17 2.31
CA TYR A 154 -22.46 -8.71 3.00
C TYR A 154 -22.84 -7.71 4.08
N GLU A 155 -24.02 -7.13 3.95
CA GLU A 155 -24.40 -5.90 4.65
C GLU A 155 -25.68 -6.07 5.47
N ASP A 156 -25.97 -5.13 6.37
CA ASP A 156 -27.05 -5.22 7.36
C ASP A 156 -27.04 -6.55 8.12
N LEU A 157 -25.84 -7.01 8.51
CA LEU A 157 -25.64 -8.34 9.10
C LEU A 157 -26.14 -8.40 10.55
N THR A 158 -26.57 -9.60 10.95
CA THR A 158 -26.69 -10.01 12.35
C THR A 158 -25.72 -11.17 12.61
N ALA A 159 -25.48 -11.48 13.89
CA ALA A 159 -24.65 -12.62 14.26
C ALA A 159 -25.21 -13.93 13.69
N GLU A 160 -26.52 -14.14 13.75
CA GLU A 160 -27.20 -15.30 13.19
C GLU A 160 -27.01 -15.35 11.68
N ARG A 161 -27.23 -14.22 10.99
CA ARG A 161 -27.14 -14.19 9.54
C ARG A 161 -25.72 -14.42 9.03
N LEU A 162 -24.72 -13.85 9.69
CA LEU A 162 -23.31 -14.14 9.38
C LEU A 162 -22.99 -15.62 9.61
N SER A 163 -23.48 -16.20 10.71
CA SER A 163 -23.31 -17.63 11.00
C SER A 163 -23.87 -18.53 9.91
N GLU A 164 -25.07 -18.21 9.39
CA GLU A 164 -25.70 -18.91 8.27
C GLU A 164 -24.91 -18.76 6.96
N ILE A 165 -24.40 -17.55 6.68
CA ILE A 165 -23.57 -17.27 5.49
C ILE A 165 -22.29 -18.12 5.52
N LEU A 166 -21.63 -18.22 6.67
CA LEU A 166 -20.43 -19.06 6.83
C LEU A 166 -20.75 -20.56 6.64
N ASP A 167 -21.89 -21.03 7.13
CA ASP A 167 -22.32 -22.43 6.94
C ASP A 167 -22.61 -22.73 5.46
N ALA A 168 -23.25 -21.80 4.75
CA ALA A 168 -23.52 -21.92 3.33
C ALA A 168 -22.21 -21.96 2.52
N PHE A 169 -21.25 -21.09 2.83
CA PHE A 169 -19.90 -21.17 2.24
C PHE A 169 -19.21 -22.50 2.52
N ALA A 170 -19.33 -23.03 3.74
CA ALA A 170 -18.74 -24.32 4.10
C ALA A 170 -19.38 -25.50 3.34
N ALA A 171 -20.65 -25.38 2.96
CA ALA A 171 -21.39 -26.31 2.11
C ALA A 171 -21.09 -26.15 0.61
N GLY A 172 -20.30 -25.15 0.21
CA GLY A 172 -19.97 -24.85 -1.18
C GLY A 172 -21.03 -24.03 -1.91
N GLU A 173 -21.95 -23.41 -1.16
CA GLU A 173 -22.92 -22.46 -1.69
C GLU A 173 -22.33 -21.05 -1.71
N VAL A 174 -22.82 -20.19 -2.62
CA VAL A 174 -22.44 -18.77 -2.69
C VAL A 174 -23.66 -17.94 -2.27
N PRO A 175 -23.71 -17.44 -1.03
CA PRO A 175 -24.80 -16.60 -0.57
C PRO A 175 -24.88 -15.29 -1.34
N THR A 176 -26.09 -14.79 -1.57
CA THR A 176 -26.30 -13.51 -2.28
C THR A 176 -25.65 -12.35 -1.54
N PRO A 177 -24.75 -11.58 -2.19
CA PRO A 177 -24.14 -10.40 -1.60
C PRO A 177 -25.11 -9.21 -1.56
N GLY A 178 -24.75 -8.21 -0.76
CA GLY A 178 -25.51 -6.99 -0.50
C GLY A 178 -26.27 -7.02 0.84
N PRO A 179 -27.31 -6.16 0.98
CA PRO A 179 -28.12 -6.06 2.18
C PRO A 179 -28.87 -7.34 2.52
N GLN A 180 -28.67 -7.87 3.72
CA GLN A 180 -29.33 -9.11 4.16
C GLN A 180 -30.75 -8.88 4.73
N THR A 181 -31.22 -7.63 4.77
CA THR A 181 -32.55 -7.26 5.27
C THR A 181 -33.64 -7.20 4.19
N GLY A 182 -33.29 -7.49 2.94
CA GLY A 182 -34.22 -7.44 1.79
C GLY A 182 -34.34 -6.06 1.13
N ARG A 183 -33.53 -5.08 1.56
CA ARG A 183 -33.32 -3.85 0.79
C ARG A 183 -32.52 -4.15 -0.46
N TYR A 184 -32.67 -3.31 -1.48
CA TYR A 184 -32.03 -3.50 -2.76
C TYR A 184 -30.58 -3.00 -2.80
N ALA A 185 -30.30 -1.92 -2.07
CA ALA A 185 -28.98 -1.35 -1.87
C ALA A 185 -28.98 -0.55 -0.55
N SER A 186 -28.79 0.76 -0.62
CA SER A 186 -28.67 1.63 0.56
C SER A 186 -29.93 2.45 0.84
N GLU A 187 -31.11 2.05 0.32
CA GLU A 187 -32.35 2.78 0.60
C GLU A 187 -32.76 2.66 2.09
N PRO A 188 -33.63 3.55 2.59
CA PRO A 188 -34.24 3.37 3.91
C PRO A 188 -34.96 2.01 4.02
N ALA A 189 -34.98 1.40 5.21
CA ALA A 189 -35.58 0.07 5.45
C ALA A 189 -37.03 -0.07 5.02
N GLY A 190 -37.80 1.02 5.10
CA GLY A 190 -39.20 1.07 4.65
C GLY A 190 -39.38 1.29 3.14
N GLY A 191 -38.29 1.27 2.36
CA GLY A 191 -38.26 1.61 0.94
C GLY A 191 -37.75 3.03 0.66
N PRO A 192 -37.57 3.37 -0.63
CA PRO A 192 -37.03 4.66 -1.04
C PRO A 192 -37.98 5.80 -0.67
N THR A 193 -37.47 6.79 0.06
CA THR A 193 -38.19 8.06 0.37
C THR A 193 -37.88 9.17 -0.63
N ALA A 194 -36.84 8.97 -1.46
CA ALA A 194 -36.44 9.81 -2.58
C ALA A 194 -36.14 8.91 -3.79
N LEU A 195 -36.13 9.47 -5.00
CA LEU A 195 -35.96 8.72 -6.26
C LEU A 195 -37.01 7.60 -6.46
N THR A 196 -38.22 7.81 -5.94
CA THR A 196 -39.32 6.83 -5.95
C THR A 196 -39.78 6.45 -7.35
N ALA A 197 -39.61 7.33 -8.34
CA ALA A 197 -39.97 7.09 -9.73
C ALA A 197 -39.25 5.88 -10.37
N HIS A 198 -38.15 5.42 -9.77
CA HIS A 198 -37.36 4.28 -10.25
C HIS A 198 -37.48 3.05 -9.35
N ALA A 199 -38.37 3.07 -8.35
CA ALA A 199 -38.58 1.93 -7.46
C ALA A 199 -39.39 0.82 -8.14
N GLU A 200 -40.35 1.19 -8.98
CA GLU A 200 -41.19 0.27 -9.73
C GLU A 200 -40.48 -0.22 -10.99
N GLY A 201 -40.59 -1.52 -11.29
CA GLY A 201 -40.03 -2.12 -12.51
C GLY A 201 -38.51 -2.27 -12.51
N ARG A 202 -37.83 -2.05 -11.36
CA ARG A 202 -36.41 -2.34 -11.23
C ARG A 202 -36.13 -3.86 -11.36
N PRO A 203 -34.95 -4.27 -11.86
CA PRO A 203 -34.51 -5.65 -11.79
C PRO A 203 -34.53 -6.19 -10.35
N ALA A 204 -34.48 -7.52 -10.19
CA ALA A 204 -34.49 -8.14 -8.87
C ALA A 204 -33.25 -7.74 -8.04
N HIS A 205 -32.09 -7.65 -8.69
CA HIS A 205 -30.82 -7.28 -8.09
C HIS A 205 -30.20 -6.08 -8.78
N ASN A 206 -29.36 -5.34 -8.06
CA ASN A 206 -28.51 -4.33 -8.67
C ASN A 206 -27.44 -5.01 -9.56
N ALA A 207 -26.86 -4.25 -10.49
CA ALA A 207 -25.96 -4.81 -11.50
C ALA A 207 -24.74 -5.53 -10.90
N SER A 208 -24.22 -5.08 -9.75
CA SER A 208 -23.11 -5.75 -9.07
C SER A 208 -23.53 -7.10 -8.47
N VAL A 209 -24.67 -7.16 -7.79
CA VAL A 209 -25.17 -8.41 -7.19
C VAL A 209 -25.56 -9.41 -8.27
N GLU A 210 -26.22 -8.96 -9.34
CA GLU A 210 -26.55 -9.82 -10.49
C GLU A 210 -25.28 -10.44 -11.09
N LEU A 211 -24.25 -9.63 -11.32
CA LEU A 211 -22.98 -10.12 -11.86
C LEU A 211 -22.30 -11.13 -10.93
N ALA A 212 -22.30 -10.87 -9.62
CA ALA A 212 -21.74 -11.80 -8.63
C ALA A 212 -22.48 -13.15 -8.64
N LEU A 213 -23.81 -13.14 -8.76
CA LEU A 213 -24.64 -14.35 -8.84
C LEU A 213 -24.41 -15.12 -10.15
N GLU A 214 -24.35 -14.41 -11.29
CA GLU A 214 -24.11 -15.03 -12.59
C GLU A 214 -22.74 -15.69 -12.67
N MET A 215 -21.71 -15.05 -12.10
CA MET A 215 -20.33 -15.54 -12.17
C MET A 215 -19.98 -16.54 -11.07
N GLY A 216 -20.67 -16.52 -9.94
CA GLY A 216 -20.29 -17.28 -8.73
C GLY A 216 -18.88 -16.90 -8.21
N ASP A 217 -18.43 -15.68 -8.50
CA ASP A 217 -17.03 -15.25 -8.37
C ASP A 217 -16.60 -14.94 -6.93
N THR A 218 -17.53 -14.98 -5.97
CA THR A 218 -17.24 -14.66 -4.57
C THR A 218 -16.23 -15.62 -3.95
N ILE A 219 -16.18 -16.88 -4.42
CA ILE A 219 -15.26 -17.93 -3.93
C ILE A 219 -14.23 -18.31 -5.00
N LYS A 220 -14.53 -18.11 -6.28
CA LYS A 220 -13.65 -18.57 -7.37
C LYS A 220 -12.38 -17.72 -7.43
N ARG A 221 -11.22 -18.40 -7.47
CA ARG A 221 -9.94 -17.75 -7.79
C ARG A 221 -9.92 -17.27 -9.23
N ILE A 222 -9.36 -16.10 -9.47
CA ILE A 222 -9.26 -15.52 -10.81
C ILE A 222 -8.17 -16.21 -11.61
N ASP A 223 -8.57 -17.00 -12.59
CA ASP A 223 -7.67 -17.60 -13.58
C ASP A 223 -7.54 -16.75 -14.86
N GLY A 224 -8.41 -15.74 -15.01
CA GLY A 224 -8.42 -14.79 -16.12
C GLY A 224 -9.40 -15.15 -17.24
N SER A 225 -10.09 -16.29 -17.13
CA SER A 225 -11.10 -16.75 -18.10
C SER A 225 -12.53 -16.32 -17.75
N GLU A 226 -12.74 -15.72 -16.57
CA GLU A 226 -14.09 -15.39 -16.05
C GLU A 226 -14.83 -14.38 -16.92
N VAL A 227 -14.09 -13.40 -17.44
CA VAL A 227 -14.63 -12.34 -18.30
C VAL A 227 -13.72 -12.11 -19.50
N PRO A 228 -14.27 -11.80 -20.68
CA PRO A 228 -13.47 -11.44 -21.84
C PRO A 228 -12.51 -10.29 -21.51
N LEU A 229 -11.24 -10.42 -21.89
CA LEU A 229 -10.27 -9.34 -21.74
C LEU A 229 -10.72 -8.12 -22.55
N ARG A 230 -11.16 -7.07 -21.86
CA ARG A 230 -11.53 -5.78 -22.47
C ARG A 230 -10.41 -4.78 -22.24
N THR A 231 -9.99 -4.10 -23.31
CA THR A 231 -9.00 -3.02 -23.26
C THR A 231 -9.52 -1.74 -23.90
N PRO A 232 -10.65 -1.16 -23.42
CA PRO A 232 -11.25 0.03 -24.03
C PRO A 232 -10.31 1.23 -24.07
N TRP A 233 -9.32 1.32 -23.17
CA TRP A 233 -8.29 2.37 -23.19
C TRP A 233 -7.29 2.27 -24.35
N ARG A 234 -7.15 1.07 -24.95
CA ARG A 234 -6.33 0.88 -26.16
C ARG A 234 -7.07 1.31 -27.41
N ASP A 235 -8.39 1.38 -27.32
CA ASP A 235 -9.22 1.90 -28.40
C ASP A 235 -9.13 3.43 -28.41
N LEU A 236 -8.08 3.92 -29.08
CA LEU A 236 -7.92 5.33 -29.42
C LEU A 236 -8.77 5.73 -30.63
N SER A 237 -9.58 4.80 -31.18
CA SER A 237 -10.54 5.20 -32.19
C SER A 237 -11.52 6.14 -31.48
N ARG A 238 -11.52 7.40 -31.92
CA ARG A 238 -12.64 8.31 -31.68
C ARG A 238 -13.91 7.83 -32.40
N ALA A 239 -14.01 6.55 -32.76
CA ALA A 239 -15.22 6.00 -33.30
C ALA A 239 -16.21 6.01 -32.13
N PRO A 240 -17.32 6.75 -32.22
CA PRO A 240 -18.40 6.56 -31.26
C PRO A 240 -18.72 5.07 -31.26
N GLY A 241 -18.63 4.43 -30.08
CA GLY A 241 -19.09 3.06 -29.94
C GLY A 241 -20.55 2.97 -30.41
N GLU A 242 -20.97 1.80 -30.87
CA GLU A 242 -22.36 1.55 -31.30
C GLU A 242 -23.39 1.71 -30.17
N ALA A 243 -22.96 2.01 -28.95
CA ALA A 243 -23.83 2.48 -27.90
C ALA A 243 -24.45 3.82 -28.35
N GLU A 244 -25.73 3.79 -28.73
CA GLU A 244 -26.52 5.01 -28.84
C GLU A 244 -26.37 5.76 -27.52
N PRO A 245 -25.80 6.99 -27.51
CA PRO A 245 -25.79 7.80 -26.32
C PRO A 245 -27.25 8.00 -25.90
N ASP A 246 -27.55 7.77 -24.62
CA ASP A 246 -28.85 8.12 -24.07
C ASP A 246 -29.15 9.56 -24.52
N PRO A 247 -30.24 9.81 -25.28
CA PRO A 247 -30.58 11.16 -25.72
C PRO A 247 -30.83 12.10 -24.54
N LYS A 248 -30.93 11.55 -23.32
CA LYS A 248 -30.81 12.25 -22.05
C LYS A 248 -29.36 12.29 -21.56
N GLY A 249 -28.44 12.75 -22.41
CA GLY A 249 -27.17 13.29 -21.93
C GLY A 249 -27.45 14.30 -20.81
N PRO A 250 -26.53 14.52 -19.86
CA PRO A 250 -26.77 15.41 -18.73
C PRO A 250 -27.23 16.77 -19.24
N VAL A 251 -28.53 17.05 -19.10
CA VAL A 251 -29.09 18.34 -19.45
C VAL A 251 -28.58 19.28 -18.37
N LEU A 252 -27.85 20.31 -18.77
CA LEU A 252 -27.48 21.38 -17.85
C LEU A 252 -28.77 21.86 -17.18
N ALA A 253 -28.77 21.88 -15.84
CA ALA A 253 -29.88 22.43 -15.09
C ALA A 253 -30.21 23.84 -15.62
N GLU A 254 -31.49 24.13 -15.77
CA GLU A 254 -31.96 25.45 -16.19
C GLU A 254 -31.30 26.53 -15.33
N ALA A 255 -31.00 27.69 -15.93
CA ALA A 255 -30.35 28.79 -15.22
C ALA A 255 -31.18 29.16 -13.98
N GLN A 256 -30.66 28.80 -12.80
CA GLN A 256 -31.24 29.23 -11.53
C GLN A 256 -30.99 30.72 -11.37
N PRO A 257 -31.93 31.49 -10.76
CA PRO A 257 -31.69 32.88 -10.43
C PRO A 257 -30.42 33.00 -9.60
N THR A 258 -29.56 33.97 -9.94
CA THR A 258 -28.41 34.32 -9.11
C THR A 258 -28.91 34.68 -7.71
N ASP A 259 -28.19 34.23 -6.68
CA ASP A 259 -28.49 34.65 -5.32
C ASP A 259 -28.21 36.16 -5.15
N GLY A 260 -28.45 36.71 -3.96
CA GLY A 260 -28.30 38.14 -3.69
C GLY A 260 -26.90 38.72 -3.95
N THR A 261 -25.90 37.90 -4.31
CA THR A 261 -24.56 38.34 -4.72
C THR A 261 -24.46 38.69 -6.21
N GLY A 262 -25.45 38.29 -7.03
CA GLY A 262 -25.41 38.50 -8.48
C GLY A 262 -24.38 37.66 -9.22
N ILE A 263 -23.74 36.68 -8.55
CA ILE A 263 -22.75 35.77 -9.12
C ILE A 263 -23.39 34.39 -9.23
N ASP A 264 -23.41 33.83 -10.45
CA ASP A 264 -23.77 32.44 -10.65
C ASP A 264 -22.66 31.54 -10.08
N LYS A 265 -23.00 30.46 -9.35
CA LYS A 265 -21.98 29.53 -8.79
C LYS A 265 -21.05 28.93 -9.87
N ARG A 266 -21.45 28.93 -11.14
CA ARG A 266 -20.66 28.50 -12.30
C ARG A 266 -19.62 29.55 -12.75
N GLU A 267 -19.73 30.80 -12.30
CA GLU A 267 -18.89 31.93 -12.72
C GLU A 267 -17.91 32.39 -11.63
N ALA A 268 -17.83 31.70 -10.48
CA ALA A 268 -16.90 32.06 -9.42
C ALA A 268 -15.43 31.95 -9.91
N PRO A 269 -14.66 33.06 -9.98
CA PRO A 269 -13.30 33.02 -10.48
C PRO A 269 -12.37 32.35 -9.45
N VAL A 270 -11.69 31.29 -9.86
CA VAL A 270 -10.60 30.68 -9.08
C VAL A 270 -9.36 31.57 -9.19
N GLN A 271 -9.05 32.32 -8.13
CA GLN A 271 -7.78 33.03 -7.99
C GLN A 271 -6.67 32.03 -7.60
N GLY A 272 -6.16 31.27 -8.56
CA GLY A 272 -5.02 30.38 -8.36
C GLY A 272 -3.69 31.12 -8.50
N ARG A 273 -3.01 31.42 -7.38
CA ARG A 273 -1.55 31.66 -7.39
C ARG A 273 -0.84 30.31 -7.55
N GLY A 274 -0.73 29.83 -8.78
CA GLY A 274 -0.05 28.58 -9.06
C GLY A 274 -0.18 28.16 -10.52
N LYS A 275 0.63 28.75 -11.40
CA LYS A 275 0.97 28.13 -12.68
C LYS A 275 2.45 27.75 -12.63
N PRO A 276 2.82 26.46 -12.49
CA PRO A 276 4.14 26.04 -12.90
C PRO A 276 4.20 26.19 -14.43
N SER A 277 5.19 26.95 -14.91
CA SER A 277 5.47 27.05 -16.33
C SER A 277 6.00 25.71 -16.82
N THR A 278 5.23 24.97 -17.62
CA THR A 278 5.76 23.92 -18.47
C THR A 278 6.49 24.60 -19.63
N GLY A 279 7.79 24.80 -19.49
CA GLY A 279 8.64 25.09 -20.66
C GLY A 279 8.58 23.94 -21.65
N ASP A 280 8.83 24.23 -22.92
CA ASP A 280 8.87 23.23 -23.98
C ASP A 280 9.81 22.06 -23.62
N PRO A 281 9.39 20.80 -23.85
CA PRO A 281 10.24 19.66 -23.55
C PRO A 281 11.53 19.72 -24.37
N ALA A 282 12.67 19.54 -23.69
CA ALA A 282 13.95 19.36 -24.35
C ALA A 282 13.88 18.16 -25.32
N PRO A 283 14.49 18.24 -26.50
CA PRO A 283 14.46 17.14 -27.46
C PRO A 283 15.12 15.90 -26.84
N ALA A 284 14.48 14.75 -27.04
CA ALA A 284 14.97 13.46 -26.57
C ALA A 284 16.35 13.15 -27.16
N PRO A 285 17.33 12.66 -26.37
CA PRO A 285 18.59 12.19 -26.91
C PRO A 285 18.36 10.91 -27.73
N GLU A 286 18.95 10.88 -28.93
CA GLU A 286 18.91 9.74 -29.84
C GLU A 286 19.53 8.48 -29.21
N HIS A 287 18.88 7.34 -29.44
CA HIS A 287 19.35 6.03 -29.04
C HIS A 287 20.73 5.70 -29.61
N ALA A 288 21.70 5.46 -28.73
CA ALA A 288 22.89 4.68 -29.02
C ALA A 288 22.76 3.30 -28.34
N THR A 289 22.95 2.25 -29.11
CA THR A 289 22.93 0.85 -28.66
C THR A 289 24.23 0.41 -27.98
N ALA A 290 24.07 -0.38 -26.90
CA ALA A 290 24.98 -1.34 -26.23
C ALA A 290 26.12 -0.78 -25.34
N PRO A 291 26.57 -1.47 -24.26
CA PRO A 291 26.47 -2.92 -23.96
C PRO A 291 25.97 -3.31 -22.53
N GLU A 292 25.80 -4.63 -22.31
CA GLU A 292 25.58 -5.29 -21.01
C GLU A 292 26.63 -4.88 -19.96
N VAL A 293 26.17 -4.46 -18.78
CA VAL A 293 26.97 -4.38 -17.55
C VAL A 293 26.07 -4.75 -16.36
N GLU A 294 26.52 -5.68 -15.53
CA GLU A 294 25.88 -6.09 -14.26
C GLU A 294 25.64 -4.89 -13.32
N PRO A 295 24.53 -4.80 -12.57
CA PRO A 295 24.32 -3.68 -11.67
C PRO A 295 25.05 -3.93 -10.34
N ALA A 296 26.19 -3.28 -10.15
CA ALA A 296 26.63 -2.90 -8.82
C ALA A 296 25.75 -1.71 -8.36
N ALA A 297 25.10 -1.85 -7.20
CA ALA A 297 24.33 -0.76 -6.59
C ALA A 297 25.23 0.46 -6.38
N VAL A 298 24.87 1.59 -6.99
CA VAL A 298 25.60 2.86 -6.80
C VAL A 298 25.19 3.40 -5.43
N ALA A 299 26.12 3.41 -4.48
CA ALA A 299 25.89 4.03 -3.16
C ALA A 299 25.56 5.53 -3.35
N PRO A 300 24.57 6.08 -2.62
CA PRO A 300 24.28 7.51 -2.66
C PRO A 300 25.43 8.32 -2.04
N GLY A 301 25.77 9.45 -2.66
CA GLY A 301 26.75 10.41 -2.14
C GLY A 301 28.21 10.15 -2.54
N THR A 302 29.10 11.00 -2.03
CA THR A 302 30.55 10.99 -2.30
C THR A 302 31.28 10.52 -1.05
N ALA A 303 32.27 9.63 -1.22
CA ALA A 303 33.05 9.15 -0.08
C ALA A 303 33.83 10.31 0.58
N PRO A 304 33.77 10.49 1.92
CA PRO A 304 34.52 11.52 2.61
C PRO A 304 36.03 11.29 2.54
N GLU A 305 36.81 12.25 3.04
CA GLU A 305 38.25 12.07 3.21
C GLU A 305 38.54 10.92 4.19
N ARG A 306 39.21 9.88 3.69
CA ARG A 306 39.56 8.68 4.45
C ARG A 306 41.07 8.57 4.62
N LEU A 307 41.50 8.15 5.80
CA LEU A 307 42.91 7.88 6.11
C LEU A 307 43.11 6.40 6.41
N GLU A 308 44.19 5.82 5.87
CA GLU A 308 44.57 4.44 6.15
C GLU A 308 44.99 4.22 7.61
N ALA A 309 45.48 5.28 8.26
CA ALA A 309 45.89 5.30 9.66
C ALA A 309 45.72 6.70 10.26
N PRO A 310 45.55 6.83 11.58
CA PRO A 310 45.45 8.13 12.23
C PRO A 310 46.74 8.96 12.04
N ARG A 311 46.56 10.23 11.68
CA ARG A 311 47.65 11.22 11.68
C ARG A 311 48.33 11.27 13.04
N GLY A 312 49.67 11.25 13.05
CA GLY A 312 50.45 11.29 14.29
C GLY A 312 50.41 10.01 15.14
N GLY A 313 49.79 8.93 14.65
CA GLY A 313 49.73 7.64 15.33
C GLY A 313 48.68 7.53 16.45
N ALA A 314 47.83 8.55 16.63
CA ALA A 314 46.74 8.56 17.60
C ALA A 314 45.48 9.15 16.96
N ALA A 315 44.34 8.48 17.14
CA ALA A 315 43.02 8.95 16.69
C ALA A 315 42.37 9.82 17.77
N ASP A 316 41.44 10.68 17.37
CA ASP A 316 40.56 11.40 18.29
C ASP A 316 39.53 10.45 18.93
N ASP A 317 39.07 10.81 20.14
CA ASP A 317 37.99 10.08 20.82
C ASP A 317 36.62 10.49 20.26
N LEU A 318 36.20 9.84 19.16
CA LEU A 318 34.95 10.16 18.47
C LEU A 318 33.69 9.98 19.35
N GLN A 319 33.77 9.22 20.45
CA GLN A 319 32.67 9.06 21.41
C GLN A 319 32.35 10.36 22.18
N ARG A 320 33.19 11.40 22.03
CA ARG A 320 32.91 12.75 22.55
C ARG A 320 31.82 13.49 21.76
N ILE A 321 31.45 13.01 20.57
CA ILE A 321 30.30 13.50 19.82
C ILE A 321 29.05 12.77 20.30
N GLU A 322 28.05 13.53 20.75
CA GLU A 322 26.78 12.96 21.20
C GLU A 322 26.14 12.15 20.05
N GLY A 323 25.74 10.92 20.36
CA GLY A 323 25.18 10.00 19.38
C GLY A 323 26.19 9.05 18.74
N ILE A 324 27.50 9.20 18.97
CA ILE A 324 28.51 8.19 18.59
C ILE A 324 28.79 7.29 19.79
N ASP A 325 28.31 6.06 19.75
CA ASP A 325 28.69 5.03 20.73
C ASP A 325 29.95 4.26 20.28
N ALA A 326 30.42 3.34 21.12
CA ALA A 326 31.63 2.57 20.83
C ALA A 326 31.57 1.77 19.51
N ALA A 327 30.38 1.27 19.13
CA ALA A 327 30.22 0.51 17.90
C ALA A 327 30.28 1.42 16.66
N LEU A 328 29.63 2.59 16.73
CA LEU A 328 29.73 3.61 15.67
C LEU A 328 31.15 4.17 15.55
N ALA A 329 31.85 4.38 16.66
CA ALA A 329 33.25 4.82 16.63
C ALA A 329 34.16 3.78 15.95
N GLU A 330 33.96 2.48 16.21
CA GLU A 330 34.69 1.41 15.55
C GLU A 330 34.36 1.34 14.05
N GLY A 331 33.09 1.48 13.68
CA GLY A 331 32.65 1.53 12.28
C GLY A 331 33.26 2.71 11.52
N LEU A 332 33.29 3.90 12.12
CA LEU A 332 33.93 5.08 11.55
C LEU A 332 35.44 4.88 11.36
N ALA A 333 36.12 4.29 12.35
CA ALA A 333 37.54 3.97 12.25
C ALA A 333 37.83 2.96 11.13
N ALA A 334 36.97 1.94 10.95
CA ALA A 334 37.07 0.97 9.86
C ALA A 334 36.88 1.62 8.48
N LEU A 335 36.10 2.70 8.40
CA LEU A 335 35.94 3.51 7.19
C LEU A 335 37.05 4.56 7.00
N GLY A 336 38.06 4.59 7.87
CA GLY A 336 39.18 5.53 7.74
C GLY A 336 38.91 6.92 8.32
N ILE A 337 37.90 7.05 9.18
CA ILE A 337 37.56 8.29 9.88
C ILE A 337 38.11 8.21 11.31
N HIS A 338 39.13 9.00 11.59
CA HIS A 338 39.90 8.92 12.85
C HIS A 338 39.94 10.24 13.61
N HIS A 339 39.57 11.37 12.99
CA HIS A 339 39.73 12.71 13.57
C HIS A 339 38.46 13.55 13.46
N PHE A 340 38.27 14.49 14.39
CA PHE A 340 37.11 15.38 14.40
C PHE A 340 37.03 16.28 13.17
N ASP A 341 38.17 16.73 12.62
CA ASP A 341 38.19 17.56 11.41
C ASP A 341 37.68 16.83 10.16
N GLN A 342 37.83 15.50 10.10
CA GLN A 342 37.25 14.72 9.00
C GLN A 342 35.71 14.79 9.03
N ILE A 343 35.11 14.68 10.22
CA ILE A 343 33.65 14.76 10.41
C ILE A 343 33.15 16.21 10.25
N ALA A 344 33.92 17.18 10.74
CA ALA A 344 33.60 18.61 10.60
C ALA A 344 33.57 19.09 9.13
N GLY A 345 34.24 18.37 8.24
CA GLY A 345 34.29 18.66 6.80
C GLY A 345 33.15 18.07 5.98
N TRP A 346 32.25 17.28 6.57
CA TRP A 346 31.20 16.59 5.80
C TRP A 346 30.12 17.55 5.29
N GLY A 347 29.83 17.43 3.98
CA GLY A 347 28.64 17.99 3.36
C GLY A 347 27.51 16.95 3.26
N ALA A 348 26.41 17.33 2.60
CA ALA A 348 25.25 16.44 2.45
C ALA A 348 25.57 15.14 1.69
N GLU A 349 26.53 15.17 0.77
CA GLU A 349 26.94 13.99 -0.01
C GLU A 349 27.77 13.01 0.83
N GLU A 350 28.69 13.51 1.65
CA GLU A 350 29.48 12.67 2.56
C GLU A 350 28.64 12.07 3.68
N ILE A 351 27.67 12.83 4.20
CA ILE A 351 26.71 12.32 5.19
C ILE A 351 25.90 11.17 4.59
N ALA A 352 25.33 11.36 3.39
CA ALA A 352 24.57 10.30 2.71
C ALA A 352 25.42 9.05 2.48
N TRP A 353 26.70 9.23 2.15
CA TRP A 353 27.62 8.11 1.98
C TRP A 353 27.89 7.39 3.31
N ILE A 354 28.13 8.12 4.41
CA ILE A 354 28.38 7.53 5.74
C ILE A 354 27.15 6.78 6.25
N GLU A 355 25.96 7.36 6.14
CA GLU A 355 24.70 6.74 6.58
C GLU A 355 24.37 5.48 5.77
N TYR A 356 24.79 5.42 4.49
CA TYR A 356 24.66 4.20 3.68
C TYR A 356 25.65 3.09 4.10
N HIS A 357 26.88 3.45 4.51
CA HIS A 357 27.91 2.47 4.86
C HIS A 357 27.91 2.07 6.34
N LEU A 358 27.20 2.82 7.19
CA LEU A 358 26.97 2.52 8.61
C LEU A 358 25.47 2.50 8.87
N GLU A 359 24.86 1.31 8.84
CA GLU A 359 23.41 1.10 9.04
C GLU A 359 22.89 1.78 10.32
N ASP A 360 23.66 1.74 11.41
CA ASP A 360 23.30 2.35 12.70
C ASP A 360 23.45 3.89 12.74
N ALA A 361 23.93 4.52 11.66
CA ALA A 361 24.10 5.96 11.52
C ALA A 361 22.95 6.64 10.75
N GLU A 362 22.04 5.88 10.11
CA GLU A 362 20.98 6.42 9.24
C GLU A 362 20.12 7.50 9.95
N GLY A 363 20.12 8.71 9.38
CA GLY A 363 19.43 9.89 9.91
C GLY A 363 19.99 10.47 11.22
N ARG A 364 21.02 9.85 11.84
CA ARG A 364 21.57 10.29 13.13
C ARG A 364 22.58 11.41 12.99
N VAL A 365 23.34 11.44 11.90
CA VAL A 365 24.40 12.44 11.70
C VAL A 365 23.82 13.84 11.73
N ALA A 366 22.67 14.04 11.08
CA ALA A 366 21.92 15.29 11.10
C ALA A 366 21.14 15.51 12.40
N ARG A 367 20.42 14.49 12.90
CA ARG A 367 19.59 14.59 14.12
C ARG A 367 20.41 14.94 15.36
N ASP A 368 21.57 14.31 15.49
CA ASP A 368 22.46 14.46 16.64
C ASP A 368 23.55 15.51 16.35
N ALA A 369 23.47 16.25 15.21
CA ALA A 369 24.35 17.36 14.87
C ALA A 369 25.87 17.05 14.92
N TRP A 370 26.28 15.88 14.40
CA TRP A 370 27.67 15.41 14.50
C TRP A 370 28.69 16.37 13.88
N VAL A 371 28.38 16.96 12.72
CA VAL A 371 29.29 17.87 12.01
C VAL A 371 29.58 19.14 12.85
N GLU A 372 28.55 19.71 13.47
CA GLU A 372 28.70 20.90 14.30
C GLU A 372 29.46 20.61 15.60
N GLN A 373 29.19 19.46 16.23
CA GLN A 373 29.94 19.01 17.41
C GLN A 373 31.41 18.72 17.09
N ALA A 374 31.67 18.04 15.97
CA ALA A 374 33.02 17.74 15.52
C ALA A 374 33.81 19.02 15.23
N ARG A 375 33.16 20.04 14.65
CA ARG A 375 33.78 21.35 14.43
C ARG A 375 34.21 22.02 15.73
N LEU A 376 33.36 21.99 16.75
CA LEU A 376 33.68 22.51 18.08
C LEU A 376 34.84 21.74 18.74
N LEU A 377 34.86 20.42 18.61
CA LEU A 377 35.90 19.57 19.17
C LEU A 377 37.24 19.73 18.45
N ALA A 378 37.24 19.90 17.12
CA ALA A 378 38.43 20.18 16.32
C ALA A 378 39.08 21.54 16.67
N GLU A 379 38.28 22.51 17.11
CA GLU A 379 38.74 23.82 17.58
C GLU A 379 39.17 23.81 19.08
N GLY A 380 39.10 22.65 19.75
CA GLY A 380 39.50 22.48 21.15
C GLY A 380 38.42 22.82 22.19
N GLY A 381 37.16 22.91 21.76
CA GLY A 381 36.00 23.13 22.64
C GLY A 381 35.55 21.87 23.39
N GLU A 382 34.56 22.05 24.29
CA GLU A 382 33.88 20.97 25.01
C GLU A 382 32.44 20.82 24.50
N THR A 383 31.98 19.58 24.31
CA THR A 383 30.59 19.23 24.02
C THR A 383 29.82 19.02 25.34
N ALA A 384 28.49 19.14 25.31
CA ALA A 384 27.65 18.96 26.51
C ALA A 384 27.80 17.54 27.08
N PRO A 385 27.75 17.34 28.42
CA PRO A 385 28.00 16.04 29.01
C PRO A 385 26.90 15.01 28.67
N ASP A 386 27.34 13.82 28.26
CA ASP A 386 26.55 12.61 28.00
C ASP A 386 25.60 12.27 29.18
N GLY A 387 24.30 12.18 28.91
CA GLY A 387 23.26 11.81 29.87
C GLY A 387 23.30 10.34 30.32
N ARG A 388 24.27 9.53 29.88
CA ARG A 388 24.44 8.13 30.30
C ARG A 388 25.64 7.99 31.24
N ALA A 389 25.35 7.86 32.53
CA ALA A 389 26.33 7.51 33.54
C ALA A 389 27.11 6.23 33.16
N ARG A 390 28.45 6.30 33.13
CA ARG A 390 29.37 5.16 33.03
C ARG A 390 29.09 4.17 34.15
N ARG A 391 28.34 3.11 33.84
CA ARG A 391 28.06 2.01 34.77
C ARG A 391 29.20 1.00 34.66
N GLY A 392 30.24 1.18 35.46
CA GLY A 392 31.36 0.26 35.48
C GLY A 392 32.56 0.74 36.27
N ASP A 393 32.41 0.93 37.58
CA ASP A 393 33.40 0.44 38.56
C ASP A 393 32.77 0.49 39.97
N VAL A 394 32.33 -0.67 40.48
CA VAL A 394 31.98 -0.82 41.90
C VAL A 394 33.25 -1.24 42.59
N ASP A 395 33.99 -0.25 43.05
CA ASP A 395 35.18 -0.49 43.85
C ASP A 395 34.79 -0.81 45.30
N LYS A 396 35.43 -1.85 45.82
CA LYS A 396 35.31 -2.36 47.19
C LYS A 396 36.00 -1.41 48.17
N LYS A 397 35.54 -1.47 49.44
CA LYS A 397 36.06 -0.84 50.68
C LYS A 397 35.52 0.58 50.87
N THR A 398 34.97 0.98 52.01
CA THR A 398 35.12 0.48 53.39
C THR A 398 33.86 0.85 54.17
#